data_AF-A0A9D1GSC6-F1
#
_entry.id   AF-A0A9D1GSC6-F1
#
_cell.length_a   1.000
_cell.length_b   1.000
_cell.length_c   1.000
_cell.angle_alpha   90.00
_cell.angle_beta   90.00
_cell.angle_gamma   90.00
#
_symmetry.space_group_name_H-M   'P 1'
#
loop_
_entity.id
_entity.type
_entity.pdbx_description
1 polymer ?
#
loop_
_entity_poly.entity_id
_entity_poly.type
_entity_poly.pdbx_seq_one_letter_code
_entity_poly.pdbx_strand_id
1 'polypeptide(L)' 'MAVFRIEKTRDYTVMANHHLRDKSLSLKAKGLLSLMLSLPEEWDYTTKGLARICKDGVDSICAGVRELE' A
#
# COMPACT_ATOMS: atom_id res chain seq x y z
N MET A 1 -22.94 2.34 4.02
CA MET A 1 -21.55 2.80 4.23
C MET A 1 -21.50 4.27 3.89
N ALA A 2 -21.03 5.13 4.80
CA ALA A 2 -20.89 6.55 4.53
C ALA A 2 -19.61 6.81 3.74
N VAL A 3 -19.73 7.43 2.56
CA VAL A 3 -18.58 7.90 1.78
C VAL A 3 -18.31 9.34 2.22
N PHE A 4 -17.29 9.52 3.06
CA PHE A 4 -16.82 10.86 3.41
C PHE A 4 -15.95 11.38 2.27
N ARG A 5 -16.38 12.47 1.64
CA ARG A 5 -15.57 13.22 0.68
C ARG A 5 -14.93 14.38 1.42
N ILE A 6 -13.64 14.26 1.70
CA ILE A 6 -12.81 15.32 2.26
C ILE A 6 -12.00 15.89 1.10
N GLU A 7 -12.01 17.21 0.89
CA GLU A 7 -11.03 17.87 0.03
C GLU A 7 -9.65 17.74 0.70
N LYS A 8 -8.88 16.74 0.27
CA LYS A 8 -7.51 16.51 0.69
C LYS A 8 -6.60 17.43 -0.12
N THR A 9 -6.13 18.52 0.47
CA THR A 9 -5.19 19.45 -0.19
C THR A 9 -3.73 19.17 0.17
N ARG A 10 -3.47 18.38 1.23
CA ARG A 10 -2.13 17.98 1.72
C ARG A 10 -2.16 16.58 2.33
N ASP A 11 -1.00 15.92 2.41
CA ASP A 11 -0.77 14.62 3.08
C ASP A 11 -1.71 13.49 2.60
N TYR A 12 -1.81 13.30 1.28
CA TYR A 12 -2.58 12.21 0.68
C TYR A 12 -1.81 11.56 -0.47
N THR A 13 -2.10 10.28 -0.68
CA THR A 13 -1.52 9.49 -1.76
C THR A 13 -2.54 9.34 -2.89
N VAL A 14 -2.13 9.68 -4.11
CA VAL A 14 -2.91 9.40 -5.32
C VAL A 14 -2.46 8.08 -5.89
N MET A 15 -3.42 7.17 -6.09
CA MET A 15 -3.17 5.85 -6.66
C MET A 15 -4.16 5.62 -7.80
N ALA A 16 -3.67 5.09 -8.93
CA ALA A 16 -4.51 4.85 -10.08
C ALA A 16 -5.57 3.77 -9.80
N ASN A 17 -6.79 4.01 -10.27
CA ASN A 17 -7.92 3.10 -10.07
C ASN A 17 -7.72 1.70 -10.67
N HIS A 18 -6.81 1.53 -11.62
CA HIS A 18 -6.55 0.22 -12.21
C HIS A 18 -6.04 -0.77 -11.15
N HIS A 19 -5.12 -0.35 -10.26
CA HIS A 19 -4.65 -1.19 -9.15
C HIS A 19 -5.78 -1.57 -8.19
N LEU A 20 -6.68 -0.62 -7.88
CA LEU A 20 -7.82 -0.90 -7.00
C LEU A 20 -8.84 -1.85 -7.64
N ARG A 21 -8.98 -1.80 -8.97
CA ARG A 21 -9.90 -2.63 -9.75
C ARG A 21 -9.28 -3.95 -10.21
N ASP A 22 -7.98 -4.12 -10.04
CA ASP A 22 -7.30 -5.35 -10.37
C ASP A 22 -7.83 -6.49 -9.50
N LYS A 23 -8.34 -7.55 -10.14
CA LYS A 23 -8.90 -8.72 -9.46
C LYS A 23 -7.84 -9.77 -9.13
N SER A 24 -6.64 -9.66 -9.71
CA SER A 24 -5.50 -10.51 -9.38
C SER A 24 -4.89 -10.13 -8.03
N LEU A 25 -5.01 -8.86 -7.64
CA LEU A 25 -4.47 -8.33 -6.39
C LEU A 25 -5.43 -8.51 -5.20
N SER A 26 -4.88 -9.03 -4.11
CA SER A 26 -5.53 -9.03 -2.81
C SER A 26 -5.68 -7.60 -2.26
N LEU A 27 -6.65 -7.41 -1.35
CA LEU A 27 -6.78 -6.13 -0.64
C LEU A 27 -5.53 -5.79 0.17
N LYS A 28 -4.77 -6.80 0.60
CA LYS A 28 -3.49 -6.62 1.27
C LYS A 28 -2.44 -6.05 0.33
N ALA A 29 -2.26 -6.63 -0.86
CA ALA A 29 -1.33 -6.10 -1.87
C ALA A 29 -1.69 -4.66 -2.27
N LYS A 30 -2.99 -4.36 -2.45
CA LYS A 30 -3.46 -2.98 -2.70
C LYS A 30 -3.13 -2.03 -1.56
N GLY A 31 -3.34 -2.47 -0.32
CA GLY A 31 -2.99 -1.70 0.89
C GLY A 31 -1.49 -1.46 1.00
N LEU A 32 -0.67 -2.49 0.73
CA LEU A 32 0.78 -2.39 0.72
C LEU A 32 1.27 -1.39 -0.33
N LEU A 33 0.74 -1.46 -1.55
CA LEU A 33 1.07 -0.50 -2.60
C LEU A 33 0.69 0.93 -2.20
N SER A 34 -0.48 1.12 -1.58
CA SER A 34 -0.89 2.45 -1.10
C SER A 34 0.05 3.00 -0.01
N LEU A 35 0.56 2.12 0.86
CA LEU A 35 1.55 2.49 1.87
C LEU A 35 2.87 2.85 1.20
N MET A 36 3.37 2.01 0.29
CA MET A 36 4.62 2.26 -0.43
C MET A 36 4.59 3.61 -1.16
N LEU A 37 3.49 3.95 -1.82
CA LEU A 37 3.31 5.25 -2.50
C LEU A 37 3.19 6.45 -1.55
N SER A 38 2.97 6.23 -0.25
CA SER A 38 2.89 7.29 0.77
C SER A 38 4.23 7.60 1.43
N LEU A 39 5.24 6.75 1.23
CA LEU A 39 6.54 6.84 1.88
C LEU A 39 7.50 7.71 1.04
N PRO A 40 8.48 8.37 1.69
CA PRO A 40 9.49 9.14 0.97
C PRO A 40 10.45 8.22 0.21
N GLU A 41 11.20 8.78 -0.75
CA GLU A 41 12.12 8.00 -1.60
C GLU A 41 13.26 7.36 -0.79
N GLU A 42 13.73 8.04 0.26
CA GLU A 42 14.79 7.55 1.16
C GLU A 42 14.34 6.45 2.14
N TRP A 43 13.08 6.01 2.07
CA TRP A 43 12.57 4.98 2.96
C TRP A 43 13.19 3.59 2.67
N ASP A 44 13.28 2.75 3.70
CA ASP A 44 13.67 1.35 3.57
C ASP A 44 12.51 0.49 3.02
N TYR A 45 12.49 0.32 1.70
CA TYR A 45 11.51 -0.51 0.99
C TYR A 45 11.80 -2.01 1.03
N THR A 46 12.75 -2.47 1.83
CA THR A 46 12.92 -3.90 2.05
C THR A 46 11.68 -4.48 2.75
N THR A 47 11.44 -5.78 2.59
CA THR A 47 10.34 -6.48 3.28
C THR A 47 10.42 -6.33 4.80
N LYS A 48 11.63 -6.22 5.36
CA LYS A 48 11.85 -5.97 6.79
C LYS A 48 11.53 -4.52 7.18
N GLY A 49 11.94 -3.54 6.37
CA GLY A 49 11.63 -2.14 6.57
C GLY A 49 10.11 -1.88 6.59
N LEU A 50 9.40 -2.42 5.59
CA LEU A 50 7.94 -2.32 5.50
C LEU A 50 7.23 -3.07 6.64
N ALA A 51 7.71 -4.26 7.02
CA ALA A 51 7.14 -4.99 8.16
C ALA A 51 7.29 -4.26 9.50
N ARG A 52 8.27 -3.36 9.64
CA ARG A 52 8.47 -2.57 10.88
C ARG A 52 7.36 -1.54 11.13
N ILE A 53 6.72 -1.06 10.06
CA ILE A 53 5.64 -0.06 10.13
C ILE A 53 4.25 -0.68 9.89
N CYS A 54 4.19 -1.98 9.63
CA CYS A 54 2.96 -2.73 9.45
C CYS A 54 2.69 -3.61 10.69
N LYS A 55 1.41 -3.90 10.96
CA LYS A 55 1.04 -4.97 11.90
C LYS A 55 1.27 -6.37 11.31
N ASP A 56 1.42 -6.44 9.99
CA ASP A 56 1.75 -7.65 9.24
C ASP A 56 3.23 -8.02 9.38
N GLY A 57 3.51 -9.31 9.57
CA GLY A 57 4.87 -9.84 9.62
C GLY A 57 5.54 -9.90 8.24
N VAL A 58 6.85 -10.15 8.23
CA VAL A 58 7.69 -10.18 7.02
C VAL A 58 7.15 -11.11 5.93
N ASP A 59 6.65 -12.30 6.30
CA ASP A 59 6.10 -13.26 5.33
C ASP A 59 4.85 -12.73 4.63
N SER A 60 3.99 -12.05 5.39
CA SER A 60 2.77 -11.41 4.90
C SER A 60 3.10 -10.27 3.93
N ILE A 61 4.10 -9.44 4.28
CA ILE A 61 4.61 -8.39 3.40
C ILE A 61 5.25 -8.98 2.14
N CYS A 62 6.07 -10.01 2.27
CA CYS A 62 6.72 -10.67 1.14
C CYS A 62 5.71 -11.24 0.15
N ALA A 63 4.65 -11.90 0.63
CA ALA A 63 3.57 -12.37 -0.22
C ALA A 63 2.87 -11.22 -0.96
N GLY A 64 2.58 -10.12 -0.26
CA GLY A 64 1.98 -8.93 -0.87
C GLY A 64 2.88 -8.28 -1.93
N VAL A 65 4.20 -8.22 -1.73
CA VAL A 65 5.14 -7.73 -2.74
C VAL A 65 5.14 -8.61 -3.98
N ARG A 66 5.12 -9.94 -3.84
CA ARG A 66 5.07 -10.87 -4.97
C ARG A 66 3.81 -10.75 -5.83
N GLU A 67 2.70 -10.30 -5.26
CA GLU A 67 1.49 -10.01 -6.05
C GLU A 67 1.65 -8.75 -6.91
N LEU A 68 2.55 -7.84 -6.53
CA LEU A 68 2.82 -6.58 -7.23
C LEU A 68 3.94 -6.68 -8.29
N GLU A 69 4.63 -7.83 -8.34
CA GLU A 69 5.62 -8.19 -9.37
C GLU A 69 4.94 -8.73 -10.65
#